data_AF-A0A958V0L8-F1
#
_entry.id   AF-A0A958V0L8-F1
#
_cell.length_a   1.000
_cell.length_b   1.000
_cell.length_c   1.000
_cell.angle_alpha   90.00
_cell.angle_beta   90.00
_cell.angle_gamma   90.00
#
_symmetry.space_group_name_H-M   'P 1'
#
loop_
_entity.id
_entity.type
_entity.pdbx_description
1 polymer ?
#
loop_
_entity_poly.entity_id
_entity_poly.type
_entity_poly.pdbx_seq_one_letter_code
_entity_poly.pdbx_strand_id
1 'polypeptide(L)'
;SNGVAPFPVRIDDHGNYIYGNVQVEIDEAILKYIAKETGGEYFRATGNEKLASIYDEINKLEKTDIQEFKYYNYEDKYRPLVLLAGLLVVLEVLMRLTLFRSFI
;
A
#
# COMPACT_ATOMS: atom_id res chain seq x y z
N SER A 1 -34.14 12.89 -4.77
CA SER A 1 -34.06 14.24 -5.38
C SER A 1 -32.67 14.41 -5.95
N ASN A 2 -32.60 14.80 -7.22
CA ASN A 2 -31.34 15.14 -7.89
C ASN A 2 -30.77 16.40 -7.24
N GLY A 3 -29.54 16.31 -6.73
CA GLY A 3 -28.85 17.43 -6.09
C GLY A 3 -28.18 18.34 -7.12
N VAL A 4 -27.63 19.46 -6.66
CA VAL A 4 -26.72 20.28 -7.47
C VAL A 4 -25.28 20.00 -7.05
N ALA A 5 -24.36 19.96 -8.00
CA ALA A 5 -22.94 19.82 -7.74
C ALA A 5 -22.13 20.87 -8.52
N PRO A 6 -21.02 21.39 -7.96
CA PRO A 6 -20.15 22.31 -8.66
C PRO A 6 -19.45 21.57 -9.82
N PHE A 7 -19.68 22.03 -11.04
CA PHE A 7 -19.06 21.50 -12.25
C PHE A 7 -18.37 22.65 -13.01
N PRO A 8 -17.23 22.44 -13.68
CA PRO A 8 -16.58 23.48 -14.46
C PRO A 8 -17.46 23.85 -15.66
N VAL A 9 -18.04 25.05 -15.64
CA VAL A 9 -18.96 25.51 -16.70
C VAL A 9 -18.27 26.37 -17.74
N ARG A 10 -17.14 26.99 -17.40
CA ARG A 10 -16.38 27.87 -18.29
C ARG A 10 -14.92 27.97 -17.86
N ILE A 11 -14.04 28.36 -18.79
CA ILE A 11 -12.65 28.72 -18.53
C ILE A 11 -12.53 30.24 -18.68
N ASP A 12 -11.87 30.91 -17.75
CA ASP A 12 -11.59 32.36 -17.85
C ASP A 12 -10.48 32.66 -18.87
N ASP A 13 -10.28 33.94 -19.19
CA ASP A 13 -9.25 34.37 -20.16
C ASP A 13 -7.81 34.08 -19.68
N HIS A 14 -7.63 33.71 -18.42
CA HIS A 14 -6.37 33.31 -17.80
C HIS A 14 -6.18 31.78 -17.72
N GLY A 15 -7.15 30.99 -18.22
CA GLY A 15 -7.10 29.52 -18.23
C GLY A 15 -7.64 28.83 -16.97
N ASN A 16 -8.23 29.55 -16.02
CA ASN A 16 -8.80 28.97 -14.79
C ASN A 16 -10.24 28.48 -15.02
N TYR A 17 -10.58 27.35 -14.39
CA TYR A 17 -11.95 26.83 -14.40
C TYR A 17 -12.87 27.63 -13.47
N ILE A 18 -13.98 28.12 -14.02
CA ILE A 18 -15.09 28.69 -13.27
C ILE A 18 -16.12 27.59 -13.05
N TYR A 19 -16.38 27.29 -11.77
CA TYR A 19 -17.33 26.28 -11.36
C TYR A 19 -18.72 26.89 -11.16
N GLY A 20 -19.75 26.19 -11.62
CA GLY A 20 -21.16 26.54 -11.42
C GLY A 20 -21.93 25.36 -10.86
N ASN A 21 -23.00 25.63 -10.13
CA ASN A 21 -23.90 24.58 -9.64
C ASN A 21 -24.73 24.04 -10.81
N VAL A 22 -24.47 22.80 -11.19
CA VAL A 22 -25.21 22.09 -12.25
C VAL A 22 -26.08 21.01 -11.60
N GLN A 23 -27.27 20.80 -12.14
CA GLN A 23 -28.17 19.74 -11.68
C GLN A 23 -27.58 18.38 -12.04
N VAL A 24 -27.44 17.52 -11.05
CA VAL A 24 -26.90 16.17 -11.22
C VAL A 24 -28.05 15.21 -11.50
N GLU A 25 -28.12 14.68 -12.70
CA GLU A 25 -29.05 13.61 -13.05
C GLU A 25 -28.40 12.25 -12.77
N ILE A 26 -28.94 11.50 -11.81
CA ILE A 26 -28.49 10.15 -11.50
C ILE A 26 -29.59 9.18 -11.90
N ASP A 27 -29.30 8.32 -12.88
CA ASP A 27 -30.19 7.22 -13.24
C ASP A 27 -30.01 6.05 -12.27
N GLU A 28 -30.76 6.09 -11.17
CA GLU A 28 -30.74 5.02 -10.17
C GLU A 28 -31.27 3.70 -10.72
N ALA A 29 -32.09 3.71 -11.76
CA ALA A 29 -32.66 2.49 -12.32
C ALA A 29 -31.58 1.68 -13.05
N ILE A 30 -30.76 2.36 -13.86
CA ILE A 30 -29.61 1.74 -14.53
C ILE A 30 -28.59 1.24 -13.52
N LEU A 31 -28.26 2.05 -12.50
CA LEU A 31 -27.27 1.65 -11.50
C LEU A 31 -27.73 0.44 -10.67
N LYS A 32 -29.01 0.37 -10.30
CA LYS A 32 -29.60 -0.81 -9.65
C LYS A 32 -29.62 -2.03 -10.56
N TYR A 33 -29.89 -1.84 -11.86
CA TYR A 33 -29.84 -2.91 -12.84
C TYR A 33 -28.42 -3.49 -12.95
N ILE A 34 -27.40 -2.65 -13.11
CA ILE A 34 -26.00 -3.08 -13.18
C ILE A 34 -25.61 -3.83 -11.91
N ALA A 35 -25.89 -3.27 -10.72
CA ALA A 35 -25.59 -3.92 -9.45
C ALA A 35 -26.22 -5.33 -9.36
N LYS A 36 -27.49 -5.45 -9.76
CA LYS A 36 -28.19 -6.75 -9.79
C LYS A 36 -27.54 -7.74 -10.77
N GLU A 37 -27.18 -7.30 -11.97
CA GLU A 37 -26.56 -8.16 -12.99
C GLU A 37 -25.13 -8.59 -12.60
N THR A 38 -24.37 -7.74 -11.89
CA THR A 38 -23.01 -8.06 -11.44
C THR A 38 -22.96 -8.75 -10.08
N GLY A 39 -24.10 -8.93 -9.41
CA GLY A 39 -24.18 -9.49 -8.06
C GLY A 39 -23.65 -8.54 -6.96
N GLY A 40 -23.52 -7.25 -7.26
CA GLY A 40 -23.18 -6.21 -6.31
C GLY A 40 -24.41 -5.53 -5.70
N GLU A 41 -24.19 -4.62 -4.76
CA GLU A 41 -25.24 -3.85 -4.10
C GLU A 41 -25.16 -2.37 -4.49
N TYR A 42 -26.32 -1.73 -4.69
CA TYR A 42 -26.40 -0.31 -5.01
C TYR A 42 -26.60 0.52 -3.73
N PHE A 43 -25.70 1.48 -3.50
CA PHE A 43 -25.78 2.41 -2.38
C PHE A 43 -25.83 3.87 -2.86
N ARG A 44 -26.75 4.66 -2.29
CA ARG A 44 -26.84 6.11 -2.53
C ARG A 44 -26.34 6.89 -1.32
N ALA A 45 -25.13 7.44 -1.43
CA ALA A 45 -24.58 8.37 -0.45
C ALA A 45 -25.01 9.82 -0.77
N THR A 46 -25.81 10.42 0.10
CA THR A 46 -26.25 11.82 -0.04
C THR A 46 -25.41 12.80 0.80
N GLY A 47 -24.33 12.30 1.43
CA GLY A 47 -23.45 13.08 2.29
C GLY A 47 -22.31 12.23 2.85
N ASN A 48 -21.34 12.88 3.50
CA ASN A 48 -20.09 12.25 3.95
C ASN A 48 -20.31 11.19 5.04
N GLU A 49 -21.23 11.40 5.98
CA GLU A 49 -21.52 10.41 7.04
C GLU A 49 -22.10 9.12 6.46
N LYS A 50 -23.03 9.25 5.50
CA LYS A 50 -23.64 8.12 4.82
C LYS A 50 -22.62 7.38 3.96
N LEU A 51 -21.70 8.11 3.33
CA LEU A 51 -20.60 7.53 2.58
C LEU A 51 -19.69 6.69 3.49
N ALA A 52 -19.30 7.22 4.65
CA ALA A 52 -18.49 6.49 5.63
C ALA A 52 -19.19 5.20 6.10
N SER A 53 -20.49 5.26 6.41
CA SER A 53 -21.24 4.06 6.82
C SER A 53 -21.33 2.99 5.73
N ILE A 54 -21.40 3.39 4.45
CA ILE A 54 -21.41 2.45 3.32
C ILE A 54 -20.05 1.75 3.22
N TYR A 55 -18.95 2.48 3.36
CA TYR A 55 -17.61 1.88 3.38
C TYR A 55 -17.40 0.94 4.57
N ASP A 56 -17.93 1.28 5.75
CA ASP A 56 -17.89 0.39 6.91
C ASP A 56 -18.67 -0.91 6.68
N GLU A 57 -19.77 -0.86 5.91
CA GLU A 57 -20.55 -2.04 5.54
C GLU A 57 -19.82 -2.89 4.49
N ILE A 58 -19.24 -2.27 3.46
CA ILE A 58 -18.43 -2.96 2.44
C ILE A 58 -17.22 -3.67 3.07
N ASN A 59 -16.49 -2.98 3.95
CA ASN A 59 -15.33 -3.54 4.65
C ASN A 59 -15.67 -4.74 5.55
N LYS A 60 -16.92 -4.86 6.03
CA LYS A 60 -17.35 -6.06 6.78
C LYS A 60 -17.54 -7.27 5.89
N LEU A 61 -17.90 -7.05 4.62
CA LEU A 61 -18.14 -8.10 3.63
C LEU A 61 -16.83 -8.53 2.94
N GLU A 62 -15.91 -7.60 2.69
CA GLU A 62 -14.56 -7.89 2.19
C GLU A 62 -13.58 -8.25 3.32
N LYS A 63 -13.80 -9.41 3.96
CA LYS A 63 -12.75 -10.05 4.77
C LYS A 63 -12.13 -11.20 4.01
N THR A 64 -11.25 -10.88 3.07
CA THR A 64 -10.19 -11.84 2.72
C THR A 64 -8.92 -11.33 3.38
N ASP A 65 -8.62 -11.83 4.58
CA ASP A 65 -7.28 -11.72 5.14
C ASP A 65 -6.36 -12.48 4.18
N ILE A 66 -5.77 -11.77 3.21
CA ILE A 66 -4.74 -12.33 2.35
C ILE A 66 -3.56 -12.62 3.29
N GLN A 67 -3.50 -13.84 3.82
CA GLN A 67 -2.33 -14.39 4.46
C GLN A 67 -1.29 -14.58 3.36
N GLU A 68 -0.65 -13.48 2.97
CA GLU A 68 0.48 -13.50 2.06
C GLU A 68 1.58 -14.29 2.78
N PHE A 69 1.80 -15.54 2.37
CA PHE A 69 2.92 -16.34 2.83
C PHE A 69 4.20 -15.68 2.33
N LYS A 70 4.71 -14.68 3.06
CA LYS A 70 6.00 -14.07 2.78
C LYS A 70 7.10 -15.06 3.15
N TYR A 71 7.58 -15.77 2.15
CA TYR A 71 8.82 -16.54 2.24
C TYR A 71 10.00 -15.56 2.24
N TYR A 72 10.50 -15.22 3.42
CA TYR A 72 11.77 -14.50 3.54
C TYR A 72 12.92 -15.48 3.31
N ASN A 73 13.56 -15.42 2.15
CA ASN A 73 14.84 -16.09 1.92
C ASN A 73 15.96 -15.24 2.51
N TYR A 74 16.28 -15.48 3.78
CA TYR A 74 17.43 -14.85 4.43
C TYR A 74 18.69 -15.68 4.13
N GLU A 75 19.68 -15.07 3.50
CA GLU A 75 20.97 -15.71 3.21
C GLU A 75 22.05 -15.17 4.15
N ASP A 76 22.50 -16.01 5.08
CA ASP A 76 23.53 -15.68 6.05
C ASP A 76 24.94 -15.67 5.43
N LYS A 77 25.45 -14.49 5.09
CA LYS A 77 26.81 -14.31 4.52
C LYS A 77 27.93 -14.12 5.54
N TYR A 78 27.64 -14.20 6.84
CA TYR A 78 28.65 -13.94 7.89
C TYR A 78 29.63 -15.11 8.11
N ARG A 79 29.27 -16.33 7.71
CA ARG A 79 30.09 -17.54 7.88
C ARG A 79 31.52 -17.44 7.32
N PRO A 80 31.74 -17.00 6.06
CA PRO A 80 33.10 -16.84 5.52
C PRO A 80 33.91 -15.77 6.28
N LEU A 81 33.27 -14.70 6.77
CA LEU A 81 33.94 -13.65 7.53
C LEU A 81 34.43 -14.15 8.90
N VAL A 82 33.62 -14.96 9.58
CA VAL A 82 34.00 -15.58 10.87
C VAL A 82 35.15 -16.56 10.69
N LEU A 83 35.15 -17.36 9.62
CA LEU A 83 36.25 -18.27 9.31
C LEU A 83 37.55 -17.51 9.01
N LEU A 84 37.49 -16.42 8.24
CA LEU A 84 38.64 -15.57 7.96
C LEU A 84 39.20 -14.94 9.25
N ALA A 85 38.33 -14.41 10.11
CA ALA A 85 38.73 -13.85 11.40
C ALA A 85 39.40 -14.90 12.29
N GLY A 86 38.84 -16.11 12.37
CA GLY A 86 39.43 -17.22 13.11
C GLY A 86 40.81 -17.63 12.59
N LEU A 87 40.98 -17.68 11.26
CA LEU A 87 42.27 -17.96 10.63
C LEU A 87 43.33 -16.91 11.00
N LEU A 88 42.97 -15.62 10.98
CA LEU A 88 43.88 -14.53 11.34
C LEU A 88 44.33 -14.59 12.79
N VAL A 89 43.42 -14.95 13.72
CA VAL A 89 43.77 -15.12 15.14
C VAL A 89 44.73 -16.29 15.33
N VAL A 90 44.48 -17.44 14.69
CA VAL A 90 45.39 -18.58 14.75
C VAL A 90 46.77 -18.21 14.19
N LEU A 91 46.80 -17.48 13.08
CA LEU A 91 48.04 -17.02 12.47
C LEU A 91 48.80 -16.05 13.38
N GLU A 92 48.12 -15.13 14.05
CA GLU A 92 48.71 -14.20 15.03
C GLU A 92 49.35 -14.95 16.20
N VAL A 93 48.66 -15.94 16.77
CA VAL A 93 49.20 -16.79 17.84
C VAL A 93 50.41 -17.58 17.36
N LEU A 94 50.38 -18.16 16.16
CA LEU A 94 51.51 -18.90 15.59
C LEU A 94 52.73 -17.99 15.38
N MET A 95 52.55 -16.80 14.82
CA MET A 95 53.64 -15.82 14.66
C MET A 95 54.21 -15.38 16.00
N ARG A 96 53.35 -15.15 17.01
CA ARG A 96 53.77 -14.82 18.38
C ARG A 96 54.60 -15.92 19.01
N LEU A 97 54.22 -17.19 18.81
CA LEU A 97 54.90 -18.35 19.36
C LEU A 97 56.20 -18.73 18.62
N THR A 98 56.32 -18.43 17.32
CA THR A 98 57.47 -18.84 16.50
C THR A 98 58.46 -17.70 16.24
N LEU A 99 58.01 -16.58 15.69
CA LEU A 99 58.88 -15.48 15.24
C LEU A 99 59.23 -14.53 16.39
N PHE A 100 58.25 -14.13 17.19
CA PHE A 100 58.46 -13.15 18.26
C PHE A 100 59.08 -13.75 19.54
N ARG A 101 59.22 -15.07 19.63
CA ARG A 101 60.02 -15.73 20.66
C ARG A 101 61.52 -15.76 20.34
N SER A 102 61.89 -15.67 19.06
CA SER A 102 63.28 -15.77 18.62
C SER A 102 64.00 -14.40 18.53
N PHE A 103 63.26 -13.30 18.74
CA PHE A 103 63.78 -11.93 18.64
C PHE A 103 63.92 -11.22 20.00
N ILE A 104 63.62 -11.92 21.11
CA ILE A 104 63.97 -11.52 22.48
C ILE A 104 65.09 -12.42 22.99
#